data_AF-A0A9E5TRK3-F1
#
_entry.id   AF-A0A9E5TRK3-F1
#
_cell.length_a   1.000
_cell.length_b   1.000
_cell.length_c   1.000
_cell.angle_alpha   90.00
_cell.angle_beta   90.00
_cell.angle_gamma   90.00
#
_symmetry.space_group_name_H-M   'P 1'
#
loop_
_entity.id
_entity.type
_entity.pdbx_description
1 polymer ?
#
loop_
_entity_poly.entity_id
_entity_poly.type
_entity_poly.pdbx_seq_one_letter_code
_entity_poly.pdbx_strand_id
1 'polypeptide(L)' 'SDVSLYVMTPEYGAATQLEKIDMLDFADLVAVNKADKQGALDALRDVRKQYRRNHQRFDDPDSALPIHLTVASDFN' A
#
# COMPACT_ATOMS: atom_id res chain seq x y z
N SER A 1 6.78 -19.20 10.77
CA SER A 1 6.36 -17.80 10.88
C SER A 1 5.44 -17.52 9.72
N ASP A 2 4.26 -16.99 10.00
CA ASP A 2 3.29 -16.61 8.98
C ASP A 2 3.42 -15.10 8.75
N VAL A 3 3.50 -14.68 7.49
CA VAL A 3 3.61 -13.26 7.09
C VAL A 3 2.41 -12.92 6.22
N SER A 4 1.73 -11.83 6.54
CA SER A 4 0.56 -11.36 5.79
C SER A 4 0.96 -10.35 4.71
N LEU A 5 0.56 -10.64 3.47
CA LEU A 5 0.76 -9.76 2.33
C LEU A 5 -0.61 -9.30 1.80
N TYR A 6 -0.89 -8.01 1.91
CA TYR A 6 -2.05 -7.40 1.28
C TYR A 6 -1.68 -6.88 -0.11
N VAL A 7 -2.43 -7.27 -1.14
CA VAL A 7 -2.20 -6.83 -2.52
C VAL A 7 -3.39 -6.01 -3.00
N MET A 8 -3.13 -4.84 -3.58
CA MET A 8 -4.15 -3.96 -4.15
C MET A 8 -3.71 -3.38 -5.50
N THR A 9 -4.62 -2.70 -6.20
CA THR A 9 -4.31 -1.94 -7.41
C THR A 9 -4.36 -0.42 -7.10
N PRO A 10 -3.74 0.43 -7.94
CA PRO A 10 -3.87 1.89 -7.84
C PRO A 10 -5.31 2.41 -7.96
N GLU A 11 -6.24 1.57 -8.42
CA GLU A 11 -7.65 1.92 -8.63
C GLU A 11 -8.49 1.57 -7.39
N TYR A 12 -8.50 2.46 -6.38
CA TYR A 12 -9.32 2.33 -5.17
C TYR A 12 -10.38 3.44 -5.01
N GLY A 13 -10.50 4.31 -6.01
CA GLY A 13 -11.41 5.46 -5.97
C GLY A 13 -10.86 6.59 -5.09
N ALA A 14 -11.68 7.14 -4.21
CA ALA A 14 -11.25 8.21 -3.30
C ALA A 14 -10.33 7.68 -2.19
N ALA A 15 -9.36 8.48 -1.75
CA ALA A 15 -8.43 8.14 -0.66
C ALA A 15 -9.13 7.70 0.64
N THR A 16 -10.33 8.22 0.91
CA THR A 16 -11.15 7.84 2.08
C THR A 16 -11.64 6.39 2.05
N GLN A 17 -11.59 5.70 0.90
CA GLN A 17 -11.90 4.27 0.86
C GLN A 17 -10.82 3.44 1.55
N LEU A 18 -9.57 3.91 1.63
CA LEU A 18 -8.48 3.21 2.32
C LEU A 18 -8.74 3.08 3.82
N GLU A 19 -9.45 4.05 4.42
CA GLU A 19 -9.84 4.03 5.84
C GLU A 19 -10.85 2.91 6.16
N LYS A 20 -11.45 2.28 5.14
CA LYS A 20 -12.40 1.17 5.29
C LYS A 20 -11.76 -0.21 5.05
N ILE A 21 -10.47 -0.25 4.75
CA ILE A 21 -9.75 -1.49 4.45
C ILE A 21 -9.06 -1.97 5.72
N ASP A 22 -9.74 -2.81 6.49
CA ASP A 22 -9.21 -3.39 7.74
C ASP A 22 -7.87 -4.10 7.53
N MET A 23 -7.62 -4.67 6.35
CA MET A 23 -6.35 -5.33 6.03
C MET A 23 -5.14 -4.38 6.10
N LEU A 24 -5.32 -3.07 5.95
CA LEU A 24 -4.23 -2.11 6.12
C LEU A 24 -3.81 -1.93 7.59
N ASP A 25 -4.60 -2.40 8.56
CA ASP A 25 -4.23 -2.43 9.98
C ASP A 25 -3.41 -3.66 10.35
N PHE A 26 -3.56 -4.77 9.62
CA PHE A 26 -2.98 -6.06 9.99
C PHE A 26 -1.85 -6.52 9.06
N ALA A 27 -1.75 -5.98 7.86
CA ALA A 27 -0.78 -6.44 6.87
C ALA A 27 0.66 -6.12 7.28
N ASP A 28 1.50 -7.14 7.31
CA ASP A 28 2.94 -7.00 7.51
C ASP A 28 3.58 -6.33 6.28
N LEU A 29 3.07 -6.62 5.09
CA LEU A 29 3.49 -6.01 3.82
C LEU A 29 2.27 -5.63 2.97
N VAL A 30 2.39 -4.50 2.26
CA VAL A 30 1.41 -4.08 1.25
C VAL A 30 2.07 -3.98 -0.12
N ALA A 31 1.50 -4.64 -1.13
CA ALA A 31 1.90 -4.52 -2.51
C ALA A 31 0.83 -3.78 -3.33
N VAL A 32 1.20 -2.63 -3.89
CA VAL A 32 0.40 -1.91 -4.88
C VAL A 32 0.82 -2.40 -6.26
N ASN A 33 0.08 -3.38 -6.77
CA ASN A 33 0.34 -4.06 -8.05
C ASN A 33 -0.28 -3.31 -9.24
N LYS A 34 0.20 -3.60 -10.45
CA LYS A 34 -0.11 -2.84 -11.69
C LYS A 34 0.41 -1.41 -11.62
N ALA A 35 1.62 -1.23 -11.09
CA ALA A 35 2.25 0.08 -10.95
C ALA A 35 2.60 0.75 -12.31
N ASP A 36 2.44 0.04 -13.43
CA ASP A 36 2.46 0.56 -14.80
C ASP A 36 1.24 1.46 -15.11
N LYS A 37 0.17 1.38 -14.30
CA LYS A 37 -1.04 2.20 -14.46
C LYS A 37 -0.85 3.62 -13.94
N GLN A 38 -1.57 4.55 -14.55
CA GLN A 38 -1.62 5.93 -14.09
C GLN A 38 -2.13 6.00 -12.64
N GLY A 39 -1.56 6.92 -11.86
CA GLY A 39 -1.93 7.09 -10.45
C GLY A 39 -1.23 6.15 -9.47
N ALA A 40 -0.36 5.24 -9.92
CA ALA A 40 0.36 4.32 -9.00
C ALA A 40 1.20 5.04 -7.94
N LEU A 41 1.83 6.16 -8.28
CA LEU A 41 2.61 6.95 -7.31
C LEU A 41 1.72 7.69 -6.30
N ASP A 42 0.54 8.14 -6.72
CA ASP A 42 -0.43 8.76 -5.82
C ASP A 42 -1.06 7.71 -4.90
N ALA A 43 -1.38 6.53 -5.44
CA ALA A 43 -1.79 5.35 -4.69
C ALA A 43 -0.78 4.99 -3.60
N LEU A 44 0.50 4.92 -3.95
CA LEU A 44 1.57 4.66 -2.99
C LEU A 44 1.59 5.70 -1.87
N ARG A 45 1.44 6.99 -2.21
CA ARG A 45 1.42 8.08 -1.22
C ARG A 45 0.23 7.98 -0.27
N ASP A 46 -0.95 7.71 -0.79
CA ASP A 46 -2.17 7.61 0.01
C ASP A 46 -2.14 6.38 0.92
N VAL A 47 -1.71 5.23 0.40
CA VAL A 47 -1.53 4.00 1.18
C VAL A 47 -0.48 4.20 2.27
N ARG A 48 0.66 4.86 1.97
CA ARG A 48 1.66 5.20 3.01
C ARG A 48 1.10 6.09 4.11
N LYS A 49 0.32 7.13 3.75
CA LYS A 49 -0.32 8.00 4.73
C LYS A 49 -1.29 7.22 5.61
N GLN A 50 -2.10 6.35 5.02
CA GLN A 50 -3.05 5.53 5.77
C GLN A 50 -2.34 4.52 6.67
N TYR A 51 -1.34 3.81 6.15
CA TYR A 51 -0.55 2.85 6.91
C TYR A 51 0.12 3.49 8.13
N ARG A 52 0.68 4.70 7.98
CA ARG A 52 1.23 5.46 9.12
C ARG A 52 0.19 5.75 10.19
N ARG A 53 -1.03 6.13 9.79
CA ARG A 53 -2.14 6.41 10.73
C ARG A 53 -2.53 5.13 11.47
N ASN A 54 -2.72 4.04 10.75
CA ASN A 54 -3.10 2.73 11.28
C ASN A 54 -2.08 2.20 12.30
N HIS A 55 -0.78 2.36 12.00
CA HIS A 55 0.31 1.84 12.83
C HIS A 55 0.94 2.88 13.78
N GLN A 56 0.43 4.11 13.80
CA GLN A 56 0.98 5.23 14.58
C GLN A 56 2.46 5.57 14.27
N ARG A 57 2.92 5.34 13.04
CA ARG A 57 4.32 5.52 12.57
C ARG A 57 4.52 6.84 11.83
N PHE A 58 4.15 7.96 12.45
CA PHE A 58 4.11 9.26 11.77
C PHE A 58 5.48 9.80 11.33
N ASP A 59 6.52 9.53 12.12
CA ASP A 59 7.88 10.05 11.91
C ASP A 59 8.75 9.16 11.02
N ASP A 60 8.26 7.98 10.64
CA ASP A 60 9.03 7.03 9.85
C ASP A 60 9.23 7.54 8.42
N PRO A 61 10.46 7.46 7.89
CA PRO A 61 10.70 7.81 6.50
C PRO A 61 9.95 6.86 5.56
N ASP A 62 9.58 7.36 4.38
CA ASP A 62 8.85 6.58 3.36
C ASP A 62 9.53 5.24 3.00
N SER A 63 10.86 5.17 3.10
CA SER A 63 11.66 3.97 2.81
C SER A 63 11.59 2.90 3.89
N ALA A 64 11.14 3.24 5.11
CA ALA A 64 10.99 2.30 6.22
C ALA A 64 9.60 1.65 6.27
N LEU A 65 8.65 2.13 5.45
CA LEU A 65 7.30 1.59 5.41
C LEU A 65 7.26 0.36 4.47
N PRO A 66 6.61 -0.76 4.87
CA PRO A 66 6.59 -2.00 4.11
C PRO A 66 5.55 -1.98 2.97
N ILE A 67 5.56 -0.91 2.17
CA ILE A 67 4.65 -0.72 1.02
C ILE A 67 5.46 -0.62 -0.27
N HIS A 68 5.20 -1.54 -1.19
CA HIS A 68 5.97 -1.70 -2.42
C HIS A 68 5.08 -1.56 -3.65
N LEU A 69 5.59 -0.89 -4.67
CA LEU A 69 5.00 -0.93 -6.02
C LEU A 69 5.46 -2.19 -6.74
N THR A 70 4.54 -2.88 -7.40
CA THR A 70 4.86 -4.08 -8.19
C THR A 70 4.17 -4.05 -9.55
N VAL A 71 4.78 -4.73 -10.53
CA VAL A 71 4.18 -5.00 -11.85
C VAL A 71 4.27 -6.49 -12.10
N ALA A 72 3.29 -7.22 -11.57
CA ALA A 72 3.22 -8.68 -11.69
C ALA A 72 2.82 -9.15 -13.11
N SER A 73 2.51 -8.25 -14.05
CA SER A 73 2.32 -8.67 -15.45
C SER A 73 3.62 -8.84 -16.21
N ASP A 74 4.74 -8.38 -15.64
CA ASP A 74 6.08 -8.46 -16.21
C ASP A 74 6.91 -9.44 -15.36
N PHE A 75 6.64 -10.74 -15.54
CA PHE A 75 7.45 -11.81 -14.96
C PHE A 75 8.31 -12.41 -16.07
N ASN A 76 9.62 -12.16 -16.00
CA ASN A 76 10.66 -12.81 -16.81
C ASN A 76 11.86 -13.14 -15.92
#